data_AF-A0A3E1HQH8-F1
#
_entry.id   AF-A0A3E1HQH8-F1
#
_cell.length_a   1.000
_cell.length_b   1.000
_cell.length_c   1.000
_cell.angle_alpha   90.00
_cell.angle_beta   90.00
_cell.angle_gamma   90.00
#
_symmetry.space_group_name_H-M   'P 1'
#
loop_
_entity.id
_entity.type
_entity.pdbx_description
1 polymer ?
#
loop_
_entity_poly.entity_id
_entity_poly.type
_entity_poly.pdbx_seq_one_letter_code
_entity_poly.pdbx_strand_id
1 'polypeptide(L)'
;MMTAPRLPLFLMLAGLLGLAGCSTHQPVSLYQLDSGSPAQPAQTAGMAVLLGPVVVADYLQRETLLQRQNDGSLQGSTDGRWAGSLSSDINQLMLRQVAGQLDSQRVVLAPGPSGFTPDVQVLLTITRLDSGKSQPAILDAQWRLIDRRGQVRDNRIVHLQEEHAGTTASQVQAQGVLLQHLAQQLSVALKPLANQPPIAEAQPRKQAPAQAKPAAPEKPKMPMATPIRTDLEVFRF
;
A
#
# COMPACT_ATOMS: atom_id res chain seq x y z
N MET A 1 -77.68 -35.19 4.91
CA MET A 1 -76.95 -33.95 4.54
C MET A 1 -75.79 -33.76 5.51
N MET A 2 -74.57 -34.19 5.19
CA MET A 2 -73.35 -33.84 5.95
C MET A 2 -72.16 -33.88 4.97
N THR A 3 -71.99 -32.82 4.17
CA THR A 3 -70.81 -32.62 3.32
C THR A 3 -69.64 -32.17 4.19
N ALA A 4 -68.61 -33.01 4.27
CA ALA A 4 -67.47 -32.85 5.17
C ALA A 4 -66.61 -31.61 4.80
N PRO A 5 -66.35 -30.67 5.72
CA PRO A 5 -65.61 -29.43 5.47
C PRO A 5 -64.07 -29.64 5.53
N ARG A 6 -63.55 -30.77 5.05
CA ARG A 6 -62.14 -31.15 5.22
C ARG A 6 -61.22 -30.48 4.20
N LEU A 7 -61.71 -30.23 2.99
CA LEU A 7 -60.95 -29.60 1.90
C LEU A 7 -60.51 -28.15 2.17
N PRO A 8 -61.36 -27.23 2.70
CA PRO A 8 -60.91 -25.86 3.00
C PRO A 8 -59.89 -25.83 4.15
N LEU A 9 -59.98 -26.77 5.11
CA LEU A 9 -59.02 -26.87 6.21
C LEU A 9 -57.62 -27.29 5.71
N PHE A 10 -57.54 -28.24 4.77
CA PHE A 10 -56.28 -28.65 4.14
C PHE A 10 -55.63 -27.53 3.31
N LEU A 11 -56.44 -26.77 2.55
CA LEU A 11 -55.95 -25.61 1.80
C LEU A 11 -55.46 -24.49 2.71
N MET A 12 -56.16 -24.26 3.83
CA MET A 12 -55.75 -23.28 4.84
C MET A 12 -54.44 -23.69 5.54
N LEU A 13 -54.28 -24.98 5.87
CA LEU A 13 -53.07 -25.51 6.50
C LEU A 13 -51.87 -25.50 5.54
N ALA A 14 -52.07 -25.83 4.26
CA ALA A 14 -51.05 -25.70 3.21
C ALA A 14 -50.65 -24.24 2.98
N GLY A 15 -51.61 -23.30 3.04
CA GLY A 15 -51.34 -21.87 3.04
C GLY A 15 -50.49 -21.44 4.23
N LEU A 16 -50.84 -21.84 5.45
CA LEU A 16 -50.09 -21.55 6.68
C LEU A 16 -48.64 -22.11 6.64
N LEU A 17 -48.43 -23.31 6.09
CA LEU A 17 -47.08 -23.87 5.90
C LEU A 17 -46.28 -23.11 4.83
N GLY A 18 -46.95 -22.57 3.79
CA GLY A 18 -46.32 -21.73 2.76
C GLY A 18 -45.81 -20.38 3.29
N LEU A 19 -46.43 -19.83 4.35
CA LEU A 19 -45.97 -18.59 5.00
C LEU A 19 -44.83 -18.80 6.01
N ALA A 20 -44.55 -20.04 6.44
CA ALA A 20 -43.47 -20.36 7.38
C ALA A 20 -42.07 -20.42 6.72
N GLY A 21 -41.98 -20.22 5.39
CA GLY A 21 -40.72 -20.21 4.64
C GLY A 21 -39.91 -18.90 4.70
N CYS A 22 -40.38 -17.89 5.45
CA CYS A 22 -39.73 -16.59 5.48
C CYS A 22 -38.57 -16.54 6.49
N SER A 23 -37.35 -16.63 5.93
CA SER A 23 -36.14 -15.99 6.46
C SER A 23 -35.55 -16.57 7.76
N THR A 24 -35.03 -17.79 7.69
CA THR A 24 -33.91 -18.20 8.56
C THR A 24 -32.61 -17.52 8.11
N HIS A 25 -32.54 -16.20 8.28
CA HIS A 25 -31.32 -15.44 8.00
C HIS A 25 -30.32 -15.70 9.14
N GLN A 26 -29.44 -16.69 8.96
CA GLN A 26 -28.37 -16.93 9.91
C GLN A 26 -27.49 -15.66 10.00
N PRO A 27 -27.18 -15.17 11.22
CA PRO A 27 -26.32 -14.02 11.37
C PRO A 27 -24.91 -14.35 10.84
N VAL A 28 -24.47 -13.60 9.84
CA VAL A 28 -23.12 -13.72 9.28
C VAL A 28 -22.13 -13.05 10.23
N SER A 29 -21.04 -13.74 10.56
CA SER A 29 -19.99 -13.14 11.41
C SER A 29 -19.24 -12.06 10.66
N LEU A 30 -19.01 -10.93 11.32
CA LEU A 30 -18.18 -9.85 10.81
C LEU A 30 -16.78 -10.00 11.39
N TYR A 31 -15.79 -9.99 10.50
CA TYR A 31 -14.39 -10.22 10.82
C TYR A 31 -13.57 -8.96 10.60
N GLN A 32 -12.61 -8.74 11.48
CA GLN A 32 -11.60 -7.71 11.35
C GLN A 32 -10.24 -8.34 11.64
N LEU A 33 -9.19 -7.85 10.99
CA LEU A 33 -7.83 -8.31 11.26
C LEU A 33 -7.42 -7.92 12.68
N ASP A 34 -6.97 -8.91 13.45
CA ASP A 34 -6.46 -8.66 14.78
C ASP A 34 -5.03 -8.10 14.72
N SER A 35 -4.85 -6.91 15.29
CA SER A 35 -3.53 -6.28 15.46
C SER A 35 -2.71 -6.89 16.59
N GLY A 36 -3.30 -7.78 17.38
CA GLY A 36 -2.77 -8.18 18.67
C GLY A 36 -2.76 -6.99 19.62
N SER A 37 -1.77 -6.98 20.51
CA SER A 37 -1.57 -5.94 21.52
C SER A 37 -0.28 -5.16 21.27
N PRO A 38 -0.23 -4.24 20.29
CA PRO A 38 0.92 -3.37 20.07
C PRO A 38 1.25 -2.58 21.34
N ALA A 39 2.54 -2.47 21.65
CA ALA A 39 3.02 -1.56 22.67
C ALA A 39 2.58 -0.13 22.34
N GLN A 40 2.16 0.62 23.36
CA GLN A 40 1.87 2.04 23.18
C GLN A 40 3.20 2.80 23.10
N PRO A 41 3.47 3.52 21.99
CA PRO A 41 4.73 4.23 21.84
C PRO A 41 4.84 5.37 22.87
N ALA A 42 5.97 5.43 23.57
CA ALA A 42 6.23 6.44 24.59
C ALA A 42 7.02 7.64 24.03
N GLN A 43 7.87 7.45 23.02
CA GLN A 43 8.78 8.52 22.59
C GLN A 43 8.11 9.51 21.63
N THR A 44 7.95 10.75 22.09
CA THR A 44 7.46 11.87 21.27
C THR A 44 8.50 12.34 20.24
N ALA A 45 9.79 12.13 20.52
CA ALA A 45 10.91 12.51 19.65
C ALA A 45 11.61 11.31 18.99
N GLY A 46 10.89 10.18 18.85
CA GLY A 46 11.39 9.00 18.17
C GLY A 46 11.53 9.17 16.65
N MET A 47 11.96 8.10 15.98
CA MET A 47 12.13 8.05 14.52
C MET A 47 10.85 8.49 13.79
N ALA A 48 10.96 9.43 12.85
CA ALA A 48 9.85 9.88 12.04
C ALA A 48 9.65 8.99 10.81
N VAL A 49 8.54 8.25 10.75
CA VAL A 49 8.24 7.31 9.67
C VAL A 49 6.97 7.74 8.96
N LEU A 50 7.06 7.94 7.65
CA LEU A 50 5.88 8.08 6.78
C LEU A 50 5.55 6.73 6.16
N LEU A 51 4.50 6.08 6.62
CA LEU A 51 3.95 4.89 5.98
C LEU A 51 3.10 5.34 4.79
N GLY A 52 3.58 5.07 3.57
CA GLY A 52 2.81 5.29 2.35
C GLY A 52 1.49 4.52 2.36
N PRO A 53 0.52 4.86 1.49
CA PRO A 53 -0.70 4.08 1.40
C PRO A 53 -0.33 2.64 1.05
N VAL A 54 -0.76 1.68 1.87
CA VAL A 54 -0.48 0.27 1.60
C VAL A 54 -1.27 -0.14 0.36
N VAL A 55 -0.56 -0.41 -0.73
CA VAL A 55 -1.17 -0.89 -1.96
C VAL A 55 -1.54 -2.36 -1.75
N VAL A 56 -2.82 -2.69 -1.82
CA VAL A 56 -3.31 -4.07 -1.67
C VAL A 56 -3.88 -4.55 -2.99
N ALA A 57 -3.71 -5.84 -3.30
CA ALA A 57 -4.25 -6.45 -4.51
C ALA A 57 -5.76 -6.21 -4.66
N ASP A 58 -6.22 -5.98 -5.90
CA ASP A 58 -7.60 -5.54 -6.18
C ASP A 58 -8.68 -6.50 -5.67
N TYR A 59 -8.39 -7.81 -5.63
CA TYR A 59 -9.34 -8.79 -5.10
C TYR A 59 -9.58 -8.64 -3.59
N LEU A 60 -8.62 -8.06 -2.86
CA LEU A 60 -8.70 -7.79 -1.42
C LEU A 60 -9.50 -6.53 -1.09
N GLN A 61 -9.76 -5.67 -2.08
CA GLN A 61 -10.47 -4.39 -1.89
C GLN A 61 -12.00 -4.56 -1.87
N ARG A 62 -12.48 -5.73 -1.46
CA ARG A 62 -13.89 -6.11 -1.45
C ARG A 62 -14.33 -6.34 0.00
N GLU A 63 -15.59 -6.06 0.30
CA GLU A 63 -16.18 -6.35 1.62
C GLU A 63 -16.43 -7.85 1.85
N THR A 64 -16.31 -8.66 0.80
CA THR A 64 -16.46 -10.11 0.89
C THR A 64 -15.17 -10.74 1.39
N LEU A 65 -15.27 -11.58 2.42
CA LEU A 65 -14.16 -12.43 2.84
C LEU A 65 -13.96 -13.52 1.79
N LEU A 66 -12.85 -13.48 1.08
CA LEU A 66 -12.51 -14.45 0.03
C LEU A 66 -11.70 -15.61 0.60
N GLN A 67 -12.05 -16.82 0.21
CA GLN A 67 -11.38 -18.06 0.57
C GLN A 67 -10.79 -18.73 -0.67
N ARG A 68 -9.50 -19.04 -0.61
CA ARG A 68 -8.80 -19.77 -1.66
C ARG A 68 -9.17 -21.24 -1.66
N GLN A 69 -9.46 -21.76 -2.85
CA GLN A 69 -9.74 -23.16 -3.08
C GLN A 69 -8.48 -23.90 -3.54
N ASN A 70 -8.51 -25.23 -3.49
CA ASN A 70 -7.37 -26.07 -3.89
C ASN A 70 -7.03 -25.96 -5.39
N ASP A 71 -8.00 -25.58 -6.23
CA ASP A 71 -7.81 -25.32 -7.66
C ASP A 71 -7.27 -23.90 -7.95
N GLY A 72 -6.98 -23.11 -6.92
CA GLY A 72 -6.51 -21.73 -7.03
C GLY A 72 -7.61 -20.70 -7.23
N SER A 73 -8.88 -21.09 -7.36
CA SER A 73 -10.00 -20.16 -7.42
C SER A 73 -10.24 -19.47 -6.07
N LEU A 74 -10.92 -18.32 -6.11
CA LEU A 74 -11.35 -17.57 -4.94
C LEU A 74 -12.87 -17.64 -4.85
N GLN A 75 -13.40 -18.00 -3.69
CA GLN A 75 -14.83 -18.03 -3.42
C GLN A 75 -15.14 -17.16 -2.21
N GLY A 76 -16.31 -16.49 -2.21
CA GLY A 76 -16.77 -15.77 -1.03
C GLY A 76 -17.12 -16.75 0.10
N SER A 77 -16.71 -16.43 1.31
CA SER A 77 -17.13 -17.15 2.52
C SER A 77 -18.65 -17.05 2.69
N THR A 78 -19.27 -18.17 3.06
CA THR A 78 -20.72 -18.26 3.33
C THR A 78 -21.06 -17.90 4.77
N ASP A 79 -20.07 -17.93 5.66
CA ASP A 79 -20.19 -17.81 7.12
C ASP A 79 -19.51 -16.55 7.68
N GLY A 80 -18.86 -15.75 6.83
CA GLY A 80 -18.10 -14.57 7.24
C GLY A 80 -18.02 -13.46 6.20
N ARG A 81 -17.97 -12.21 6.68
CA ARG A 81 -17.70 -11.00 5.88
C ARG A 81 -16.69 -10.12 6.61
N TRP A 82 -16.01 -9.24 5.87
CA TRP A 82 -15.23 -8.21 6.53
C TRP A 82 -16.16 -7.22 7.23
N ALA A 83 -15.75 -6.74 8.41
CA ALA A 83 -16.46 -5.72 9.17
C ALA A 83 -16.39 -4.33 8.51
N GLY A 84 -15.47 -4.17 7.54
CA GLY A 84 -15.30 -2.96 6.76
C GLY A 84 -14.27 -3.15 5.65
N SER A 85 -13.57 -2.06 5.32
CA SER A 85 -12.51 -2.09 4.30
C SER A 85 -11.25 -2.78 4.83
N LEU A 86 -10.92 -3.93 4.27
CA LEU A 86 -9.70 -4.67 4.57
C LEU A 86 -8.44 -3.81 4.35
N SER A 87 -8.43 -2.96 3.33
CA SER A 87 -7.30 -2.06 3.08
C SER A 87 -7.12 -1.03 4.21
N SER A 88 -8.21 -0.46 4.72
CA SER A 88 -8.18 0.45 5.87
C SER A 88 -7.67 -0.26 7.12
N ASP A 89 -8.15 -1.48 7.37
CA ASP A 89 -7.72 -2.29 8.50
C ASP A 89 -6.22 -2.60 8.46
N ILE A 90 -5.69 -2.99 7.29
CA ILE A 90 -4.26 -3.23 7.07
C ILE A 90 -3.44 -1.96 7.37
N ASN A 91 -3.86 -0.80 6.84
CA ASN A 91 -3.15 0.47 7.08
C ASN A 91 -3.07 0.78 8.58
N GLN A 92 -4.19 0.66 9.30
CA GLN A 92 -4.25 0.92 10.74
C GLN A 92 -3.46 -0.10 11.57
N LEU A 93 -3.49 -1.38 11.19
CA LEU A 93 -2.70 -2.42 11.83
C LEU A 93 -1.20 -2.15 11.66
N MET A 94 -0.75 -1.90 10.43
CA MET A 94 0.66 -1.62 10.14
C MET A 94 1.15 -0.37 10.87
N LEU A 95 0.34 0.70 10.91
CA LEU A 95 0.64 1.91 11.66
C LEU A 95 0.89 1.59 13.14
N ARG A 96 -0.06 0.94 13.82
CA ARG A 96 0.02 0.65 15.26
C ARG A 96 1.19 -0.28 15.58
N GLN A 97 1.39 -1.33 14.78
CA GLN A 97 2.47 -2.29 15.00
C GLN A 97 3.85 -1.66 14.80
N VAL A 98 4.04 -0.88 13.72
CA VAL A 98 5.33 -0.21 13.48
C VAL A 98 5.60 0.86 14.53
N ALA A 99 4.60 1.67 14.90
CA ALA A 99 4.73 2.67 15.95
C ALA A 99 5.16 2.05 17.29
N GLY A 100 4.48 0.98 17.71
CA GLY A 100 4.79 0.27 18.95
C GLY A 100 6.18 -0.37 18.93
N GLN A 101 6.60 -0.98 17.82
CA GLN A 101 7.90 -1.64 17.71
C GLN A 101 9.10 -0.68 17.60
N LEU A 102 8.87 0.52 17.08
CA LEU A 102 9.85 1.59 17.04
C LEU A 102 9.81 2.46 18.31
N ASP A 103 8.83 2.24 19.20
CA ASP A 103 8.55 3.08 20.36
C ASP A 103 8.42 4.57 20.00
N SER A 104 7.89 4.88 18.80
CA SER A 104 7.85 6.24 18.25
C SER A 104 6.41 6.67 17.98
N GLN A 105 6.04 7.83 18.54
CA GLN A 105 4.77 8.50 18.25
C GLN A 105 4.78 9.23 16.89
N ARG A 106 5.92 9.23 16.18
CA ARG A 106 6.11 9.93 14.90
C ARG A 106 6.00 9.00 13.70
N VAL A 107 5.21 7.93 13.81
CA VAL A 107 4.81 7.09 12.68
C VAL A 107 3.44 7.56 12.20
N VAL A 108 3.31 7.93 10.94
CA VAL A 108 2.06 8.47 10.37
C VAL A 108 1.76 7.84 9.02
N LEU A 109 0.47 7.75 8.66
CA LEU A 109 0.02 7.34 7.33
C LEU A 109 0.14 8.51 6.34
N ALA A 110 0.38 8.19 5.08
CA ALA A 110 0.34 9.16 3.99
C ALA A 110 -1.10 9.46 3.53
N PRO A 111 -1.41 10.72 3.15
CA PRO A 111 -0.53 11.89 3.22
C PRO A 111 -0.30 12.32 4.68
N GLY A 112 0.96 12.61 5.04
CA GLY A 112 1.31 13.06 6.37
C GLY A 112 0.78 14.47 6.66
N PRO A 113 0.70 14.88 7.94
CA PRO A 113 0.27 16.22 8.30
C PRO A 113 1.24 17.28 7.76
N SER A 114 0.73 18.49 7.54
CA SER A 114 1.53 19.62 7.06
C SER A 114 2.76 19.87 7.95
N GLY A 115 3.93 20.02 7.33
CA GLY A 115 5.19 20.23 8.03
C GLY A 115 5.84 18.95 8.60
N PHE A 116 5.24 17.78 8.37
CA PHE A 116 5.86 16.51 8.77
C PHE A 116 7.04 16.16 7.85
N THR A 117 8.24 16.06 8.43
CA THR A 117 9.46 15.65 7.74
C THR A 117 9.85 14.23 8.17
N PRO A 118 9.60 13.20 7.33
CA PRO A 118 9.99 11.83 7.67
C PRO A 118 11.50 11.62 7.59
N ASP A 119 12.05 10.83 8.51
CA ASP A 119 13.39 10.26 8.40
C ASP A 119 13.44 9.17 7.33
N VAL A 120 12.32 8.47 7.18
CA VAL A 120 12.12 7.40 6.20
C VAL A 120 10.67 7.36 5.73
N GLN A 121 10.50 7.12 4.43
CA GLN A 121 9.23 6.80 3.82
C GLN A 121 9.18 5.30 3.47
N VAL A 122 8.12 4.63 3.88
CA VAL A 122 7.85 3.23 3.57
C VAL A 122 6.87 3.17 2.41
N LEU A 123 7.23 2.49 1.33
CA LEU A 123 6.31 2.10 0.27
C LEU A 123 6.04 0.60 0.40
N LEU A 124 4.83 0.23 0.79
CA LEU A 124 4.43 -1.17 1.00
C LEU A 124 3.37 -1.58 -0.02
N THR A 125 3.58 -2.74 -0.65
CA THR A 125 2.61 -3.39 -1.52
C THR A 125 2.37 -4.81 -1.04
N ILE A 126 1.10 -5.19 -0.87
CA ILE A 126 0.66 -6.54 -0.53
C ILE A 126 -0.04 -7.11 -1.77
N THR A 127 0.60 -8.07 -2.41
CA THR A 127 0.09 -8.73 -3.62
C THR A 127 -0.78 -9.93 -3.30
N ARG A 128 -0.67 -10.47 -2.08
CA ARG A 128 -1.52 -11.55 -1.59
C ARG A 128 -1.73 -11.46 -0.09
N LEU A 129 -2.97 -11.63 0.34
CA LEU A 129 -3.34 -11.87 1.74
C LEU A 129 -4.63 -12.69 1.73
N ASP A 130 -4.52 -14.01 1.67
CA ASP A 130 -5.67 -14.89 1.66
C ASP A 130 -5.36 -16.22 2.33
N SER A 131 -6.42 -16.96 2.60
CA SER A 131 -6.40 -18.30 3.19
C SER A 131 -7.60 -19.08 2.64
N GLY A 132 -7.68 -20.38 2.93
CA GLY A 132 -8.82 -21.21 2.60
C GLY A 132 -9.00 -22.31 3.63
N LYS A 133 -10.11 -23.06 3.58
CA LYS A 133 -10.39 -24.12 4.57
C LYS A 133 -9.27 -25.17 4.66
N SER A 134 -8.65 -25.48 3.52
CA SER A 134 -7.53 -26.42 3.37
C SER A 134 -6.26 -25.75 2.83
N GLN A 135 -6.20 -24.42 2.87
CA GLN A 135 -5.08 -23.64 2.37
C GLN A 135 -4.59 -22.73 3.49
N PRO A 136 -3.29 -22.74 3.80
CA PRO A 136 -2.75 -21.90 4.87
C PRO A 136 -3.00 -20.42 4.55
N ALA A 137 -2.93 -19.58 5.58
CA ALA A 137 -2.87 -18.14 5.33
C ALA A 137 -1.53 -17.83 4.67
N ILE A 138 -1.56 -17.04 3.59
CA ILE A 138 -0.38 -16.62 2.84
C ILE A 138 -0.40 -15.11 2.69
N LEU A 139 0.76 -14.50 2.94
CA LEU A 139 1.04 -13.09 2.71
C LEU A 139 2.22 -12.96 1.76
N ASP A 140 1.98 -12.34 0.60
CA ASP A 140 3.02 -11.89 -0.32
C ASP A 140 3.05 -10.37 -0.32
N ALA A 141 4.20 -9.80 -0.03
CA ALA A 141 4.40 -8.36 0.01
C ALA A 141 5.77 -7.96 -0.52
N GLN A 142 5.89 -6.67 -0.83
CA GLN A 142 7.16 -6.03 -1.10
C GLN A 142 7.19 -4.66 -0.44
N TRP A 143 8.35 -4.26 0.06
CA TRP A 143 8.54 -2.90 0.55
C TRP A 143 9.77 -2.24 -0.04
N ARG A 144 9.74 -0.91 -0.08
CA ARG A 144 10.91 -0.06 -0.29
C ARG A 144 11.00 0.96 0.84
N LEU A 145 12.20 1.14 1.36
CA LEU A 145 12.51 2.15 2.38
C LEU A 145 13.27 3.29 1.71
N ILE A 146 12.71 4.49 1.73
CA ILE A 146 13.28 5.69 1.12
C ILE A 146 13.74 6.62 2.23
N ASP A 147 15.01 7.01 2.24
CA ASP A 147 15.52 7.93 3.26
C ASP A 147 15.07 9.38 3.03
N ARG A 148 15.38 10.24 4.00
CA ARG A 148 15.17 11.70 3.94
C ARG A 148 15.81 12.40 2.72
N ARG A 149 16.74 11.76 2.01
CA ARG A 149 17.41 12.26 0.80
C ARG A 149 16.76 11.73 -0.48
N GLY A 150 15.70 10.94 -0.36
CA GLY A 150 15.00 10.31 -1.48
C GLY A 150 15.69 9.05 -2.02
N GLN A 151 16.70 8.51 -1.32
CA GLN A 151 17.41 7.31 -1.77
C GLN A 151 16.76 6.05 -1.23
N VAL A 152 16.63 5.03 -2.06
CA VAL A 152 16.20 3.69 -1.63
C VAL A 152 17.32 3.06 -0.82
N ARG A 153 17.05 2.78 0.45
CA ARG A 153 17.99 2.17 1.41
C ARG A 153 17.80 0.68 1.58
N ASP A 154 16.57 0.20 1.38
CA ASP A 154 16.22 -1.21 1.43
C ASP A 154 15.06 -1.48 0.45
N ASN A 155 15.08 -2.67 -0.14
CA ASN A 155 14.02 -3.18 -0.99
C ASN A 155 13.93 -4.69 -0.75
N ARG A 156 12.75 -5.18 -0.39
CA ARG A 156 12.57 -6.59 -0.06
C ARG A 156 11.23 -7.12 -0.55
N ILE A 157 11.26 -8.35 -1.04
CA ILE A 157 10.08 -9.19 -1.27
C ILE A 157 9.95 -10.15 -0.09
N VAL A 158 8.75 -10.28 0.44
CA VAL A 158 8.42 -11.06 1.63
C VAL A 158 7.31 -12.04 1.30
N HIS A 159 7.55 -13.30 1.63
CA HIS A 159 6.58 -14.38 1.61
C HIS A 159 6.47 -14.94 3.02
N LEU A 160 5.26 -14.96 3.58
CA LEU A 160 4.97 -15.50 4.89
C LEU A 160 3.76 -16.45 4.81
N GLN A 161 3.77 -17.48 5.65
CA GLN A 161 2.72 -18.49 5.73
C GLN A 161 2.41 -18.79 7.20
N GLU A 162 1.13 -18.99 7.50
CA GLU A 162 0.64 -19.36 8.84
C GLU A 162 -0.46 -20.43 8.73
N GLU A 163 -0.31 -21.50 9.50
CA GLU A 163 -1.27 -22.61 9.57
C GLU A 163 -2.44 -22.26 10.49
N HIS A 164 -3.60 -22.90 10.28
CA HIS A 164 -4.79 -22.65 11.09
C HIS A 164 -5.73 -23.87 11.12
N ALA A 165 -6.74 -23.83 12.00
CA ALA A 165 -7.68 -24.93 12.23
C ALA A 165 -8.79 -25.07 11.16
N GLY A 166 -8.63 -24.46 9.99
CA GLY A 166 -9.62 -24.49 8.89
C GLY A 166 -10.88 -23.64 9.06
N THR A 167 -11.25 -23.20 10.27
CA THR A 167 -12.43 -22.34 10.50
C THR A 167 -12.20 -20.92 9.98
N THR A 168 -13.25 -20.22 9.55
CA THR A 168 -13.15 -18.84 9.04
C THR A 168 -12.50 -17.90 10.06
N ALA A 169 -12.83 -18.04 11.35
CA ALA A 169 -12.17 -17.29 12.42
C ALA A 169 -10.66 -17.58 12.51
N SER A 170 -10.26 -18.85 12.44
CA SER A 170 -8.84 -19.22 12.48
C SER A 170 -8.06 -18.74 11.24
N GLN A 171 -8.71 -18.70 10.07
CA GLN A 171 -8.14 -18.15 8.83
C GLN A 171 -7.88 -16.65 8.95
N VAL A 172 -8.82 -15.89 9.53
CA VAL A 172 -8.67 -14.44 9.75
C VAL A 172 -7.59 -14.17 10.79
N GLN A 173 -7.57 -14.94 11.88
CA GLN A 173 -6.53 -14.83 12.91
C GLN A 173 -5.14 -15.05 12.32
N ALA A 174 -4.96 -16.10 11.50
CA ALA A 174 -3.69 -16.39 10.84
C ALA A 174 -3.26 -15.25 9.91
N GLN A 175 -4.17 -14.67 9.13
CA GLN A 175 -3.89 -13.47 8.32
C GLN A 175 -3.47 -12.26 9.17
N GLY A 176 -4.09 -12.07 10.34
CA GLY A 176 -3.66 -11.06 11.32
C GLY A 176 -2.22 -11.29 11.78
N VAL A 177 -1.89 -12.52 12.20
CA VAL A 177 -0.53 -12.92 12.61
C VAL A 177 0.50 -12.63 11.52
N LEU A 178 0.21 -12.94 10.26
CA LEU A 178 1.11 -12.64 9.13
C LEU A 178 1.42 -11.15 8.99
N LEU A 179 0.43 -10.27 9.18
CA LEU A 179 0.66 -8.84 9.15
C LEU A 179 1.47 -8.35 10.36
N GLN A 180 1.31 -8.98 11.53
CA GLN A 180 2.14 -8.68 12.69
C GLN A 180 3.61 -9.07 12.44
N HIS A 181 3.84 -10.24 11.84
CA HIS A 181 5.19 -10.67 11.41
C HIS A 181 5.76 -9.72 10.35
N LEU A 182 4.97 -9.30 9.37
CA LEU A 182 5.37 -8.30 8.37
C LEU A 182 5.80 -6.98 9.03
N ALA A 183 5.00 -6.46 9.96
CA ALA A 183 5.31 -5.24 10.69
C ALA A 183 6.59 -5.38 11.54
N GLN A 184 6.84 -6.56 12.10
CA GLN A 184 8.07 -6.86 12.82
C GLN A 184 9.30 -6.82 11.91
N GLN A 185 9.25 -7.51 10.77
CA GLN A 185 10.36 -7.51 9.81
C GLN A 185 10.62 -6.09 9.26
N LEU A 186 9.55 -5.35 8.98
CA LEU A 186 9.64 -3.96 8.55
C LEU A 186 10.28 -3.07 9.62
N SER A 187 9.87 -3.20 10.89
CA SER A 187 10.41 -2.43 12.02
C SER A 187 11.90 -2.73 12.24
N VAL A 188 12.31 -4.00 12.09
CA VAL A 188 13.73 -4.40 12.12
C VAL A 188 14.51 -3.73 10.99
N ALA A 189 13.97 -3.67 9.77
CA ALA A 189 14.61 -3.00 8.64
C ALA A 189 14.68 -1.46 8.80
N LEU A 190 13.76 -0.87 9.57
CA LEU A 190 13.72 0.57 9.84
C LEU A 190 14.76 1.03 10.87
N LYS A 191 15.05 0.21 11.90
CA LYS A 191 15.94 0.59 13.01
C LYS A 191 17.33 1.13 12.57
N PRO A 192 18.04 0.53 11.59
CA PRO A 192 19.31 1.07 11.10
C PRO A 192 19.20 2.46 10.47
N LEU A 193 18.01 2.81 9.97
CA LEU A 193 17.76 4.09 9.31
C LEU A 193 17.48 5.23 10.29
N ALA A 194 17.27 4.95 11.57
CA ALA A 194 17.08 5.98 12.60
C ALA A 194 18.34 6.82 12.84
N ASN A 195 19.52 6.22 12.69
CA ASN A 195 20.82 6.84 12.96
C ASN A 195 21.48 7.47 11.73
N GLN A 196 20.68 7.86 10.72
CA GLN A 196 21.25 8.52 9.55
C GLN A 196 21.89 9.85 9.94
N PRO A 197 23.14 10.13 9.50
CA PRO A 197 23.77 11.40 9.77
C PRO A 197 22.88 12.52 9.22
N PRO A 198 22.74 13.64 9.97
CA PRO A 198 22.02 14.81 9.50
C PRO A 198 22.37 15.11 8.05
N ILE A 199 21.40 15.59 7.27
CA ILE A 199 21.73 16.18 5.97
C ILE A 199 22.66 17.34 6.35
N ALA A 200 23.97 17.16 6.14
CA ALA A 200 24.89 18.27 6.20
C ALA A 200 24.27 19.29 5.25
N GLU A 201 23.85 20.44 5.79
CA GLU A 201 23.47 21.58 4.98
C GLU A 201 24.54 21.64 3.89
N ALA A 202 24.13 21.45 2.64
CA ALA A 202 25.06 21.50 1.54
C ALA A 202 25.70 22.87 1.68
N GLN A 203 26.95 22.90 2.18
CA GLN A 203 27.74 24.12 2.25
C GLN A 203 27.56 24.76 0.87
N PRO A 204 27.10 26.02 0.79
CA PRO A 204 26.80 26.64 -0.49
C PRO A 204 28.01 26.38 -1.34
N ARG A 205 27.83 25.54 -2.37
CA ARG A 205 28.90 24.96 -3.16
C ARG A 205 29.77 26.15 -3.52
N LYS A 206 30.94 26.31 -2.86
CA LYS A 206 31.86 27.42 -3.17
C LYS A 206 31.98 27.33 -4.67
N GLN A 207 31.48 28.35 -5.37
CA GLN A 207 31.49 28.34 -6.83
C GLN A 207 32.89 27.93 -7.22
N ALA A 208 33.02 26.75 -7.84
CA ALA A 208 34.29 26.37 -8.41
C ALA A 208 34.68 27.54 -9.32
N PRO A 209 35.91 28.07 -9.23
CA PRO A 209 36.32 29.17 -10.09
C PRO A 209 35.96 28.78 -11.52
N ALA A 210 35.17 29.63 -12.17
CA ALA A 210 34.65 29.38 -13.50
C ALA A 210 35.80 28.88 -14.38
N GLN A 211 35.75 27.61 -14.77
CA GLN A 211 36.68 27.09 -15.76
C GLN A 211 36.51 27.98 -16.99
N ALA A 212 37.59 28.66 -17.37
CA ALA A 212 37.64 29.50 -18.54
C ALA A 212 37.08 28.70 -19.72
N LYS A 213 36.00 29.22 -20.29
CA LYS A 213 35.37 28.72 -21.52
C LYS A 213 36.49 28.50 -22.56
N PRO A 214 36.67 27.32 -23.15
CA PRO A 214 37.56 27.17 -24.29
C PRO A 214 37.12 28.16 -25.37
N ALA A 215 38.08 28.90 -25.89
CA ALA A 215 37.86 29.88 -26.95
C ALA A 215 37.02 29.24 -28.07
N ALA A 216 35.95 29.94 -28.47
CA ALA A 216 35.14 29.52 -29.61
C ALA A 216 36.03 29.43 -30.85
N PRO A 217 35.86 28.41 -31.72
CA PRO A 217 36.59 28.34 -32.97
C PRO A 217 36.30 29.59 -33.81
N GLU A 218 37.37 30.27 -34.20
CA GLU A 218 37.34 31.47 -35.01
C GLU A 218 36.66 31.16 -36.34
N LYS A 219 35.54 31.84 -36.62
CA LYS A 219 34.84 31.70 -37.90
C LYS A 219 35.75 32.21 -39.03
N PRO A 220 35.87 31.50 -40.16
CA PRO A 220 36.66 31.99 -41.29
C PRO A 220 36.08 33.32 -41.79
N LYS A 221 36.90 34.37 -41.78
CA LYS A 221 36.56 35.66 -42.42
C LYS A 221 36.47 35.43 -43.94
N MET A 222 35.26 35.52 -44.49
CA MET A 222 35.09 35.64 -45.94
C MET A 222 35.69 36.97 -46.39
N PRO A 223 36.56 37.01 -47.41
CA PRO A 223 37.05 38.26 -47.94
C PRO A 223 35.90 39.01 -48.64
N MET A 224 35.69 40.26 -48.24
CA MET A 224 34.78 41.15 -48.92
C MET A 224 35.34 41.49 -50.30
N ALA A 225 34.55 41.26 -51.35
CA ALA A 225 34.86 41.76 -52.68
C ALA A 225 34.69 43.29 -52.69
N THR A 226 35.78 44.01 -52.93
CA THR A 226 35.74 45.45 -53.22
C THR A 226 35.24 45.66 -54.65
N PRO A 227 34.27 46.57 -54.89
CA PRO A 227 33.88 46.92 -56.24
C PRO A 227 35.01 47.72 -56.90
N ILE A 228 35.49 47.21 -58.05
CA ILE A 228 36.44 47.88 -58.93
C ILE A 228 35.76 49.14 -59.47
N ARG A 229 36.28 50.32 -59.13
CA ARG A 229 35.94 51.55 -59.87
C ARG A 229 36.64 51.46 -61.21
N THR A 230 35.85 51.44 -62.29
CA THR A 230 36.39 51.53 -63.65
C THR A 230 36.27 52.99 -64.06
N ASP A 231 37.40 53.68 -64.13
CA ASP A 231 37.49 55.02 -64.68
C ASP A 231 37.48 54.89 -66.22
N LEU A 232 36.29 54.93 -66.81
CA LEU A 232 36.13 55.02 -68.27
C LEU A 232 35.83 56.47 -68.64
N GLU A 233 36.87 57.15 -69.10
CA GLU A 233 36.78 58.43 -69.81
C GLU A 233 35.93 58.26 -71.08
N VAL A 234 34.76 58.88 -71.10
CA VAL A 234 33.95 59.01 -72.32
C VAL A 234 34.39 60.27 -73.05
N PHE A 235 35.21 60.09 -74.08
CA PHE A 235 35.58 61.15 -75.02
C PHE A 235 34.36 61.55 -75.88
N ARG A 236 34.20 62.87 -76.05
CA ARG A 236 33.18 63.55 -76.87
C ARG A 236 33.39 63.31 -78.37
N PHE A 237 32.28 63.30 -79.11
CA PHE A 237 32.10 64.07 -80.35
C PHE A 237 30.68 64.67 -80.36
#